data_AF-A0A4U2E0U6-F1
#
_entry.id   AF-A0A4U2E0U6-F1
#
_cell.length_a   1.000
_cell.length_b   1.000
_cell.length_c   1.000
_cell.angle_alpha   90.00
_cell.angle_beta   90.00
_cell.angle_gamma   90.00
#
_symmetry.space_group_name_H-M   'P 1'
#
loop_
_entity.id
_entity.type
_entity.pdbx_description
1 polymer ?
#
loop_
_entity_poly.entity_id
_entity_poly.type
_entity_poly.pdbx_seq_one_letter_code
_entity_poly.pdbx_strand_id
1 'polypeptide(L)'
;MEQQVQSLYANITLNDVQLAAIYYPILVDLARHKHCLTYGELVKRAKESHPDAEYVQRAIPVSAGRKLDVVRLFTSERGLPDVTSLIINKTAGECGNG
;
A
#
# COMPACT_ATOMS: atom_id res chain seq x y z
N MET A 1 -2.99 -21.87 14.22
CA MET A 1 -2.61 -20.63 14.92
C MET A 1 -3.18 -19.48 14.12
N GLU A 2 -4.32 -18.93 14.53
CA GLU A 2 -4.80 -17.66 13.99
C GLU A 2 -3.89 -16.57 14.55
N GLN A 3 -2.94 -16.10 13.73
CA GLN A 3 -2.17 -14.92 14.09
C GLN A 3 -3.16 -13.75 14.09
N GLN A 4 -3.42 -13.16 15.27
CA GLN A 4 -4.16 -11.91 15.35
C GLN A 4 -3.34 -10.85 14.61
N VAL A 5 -3.81 -10.49 13.41
CA VAL A 5 -3.18 -9.44 12.62
C VAL A 5 -3.57 -8.12 13.26
N GLN A 6 -2.62 -7.50 13.95
CA GLN A 6 -2.78 -6.16 14.49
C GLN A 6 -2.06 -5.18 13.58
N SER A 7 -2.69 -4.02 13.32
CA SER A 7 -2.02 -2.93 12.63
C SER A 7 -0.79 -2.49 13.42
N LEU A 8 0.26 -2.08 12.70
CA LEU A 8 1.45 -1.47 13.29
C LEU A 8 1.16 -0.09 13.91
N TYR A 9 -0.04 0.46 13.66
CA TYR A 9 -0.44 1.80 14.08
C TYR A 9 -1.71 1.77 14.93
N ALA A 10 -1.64 2.36 16.13
CA ALA A 10 -2.74 2.35 17.10
C ALA A 10 -4.00 3.14 16.66
N ASN A 11 -3.89 4.06 15.70
CA ASN A 11 -4.98 4.95 15.30
C ASN A 11 -5.11 5.05 13.78
N ILE A 12 -5.81 4.11 13.14
CA ILE A 12 -6.09 4.18 11.69
C ILE A 12 -7.03 5.36 11.42
N THR A 13 -6.62 6.27 10.53
CA THR A 13 -7.41 7.45 10.16
C THR A 13 -8.23 7.21 8.90
N LEU A 14 -9.22 8.07 8.63
CA LEU A 14 -9.97 8.03 7.36
C LEU A 14 -9.04 8.18 6.14
N ASN A 15 -8.02 9.03 6.23
CA ASN A 15 -7.05 9.20 5.14
C ASN A 15 -6.26 7.91 4.87
N ASP A 16 -5.95 7.15 5.93
CA ASP A 16 -5.24 5.87 5.80
C ASP A 16 -6.08 4.87 5.01
N VAL A 17 -7.37 4.75 5.35
CA VAL A 17 -8.33 3.86 4.66
C VAL A 17 -8.58 4.32 3.23
N GLN A 18 -8.79 5.62 3.00
CA GLN A 18 -9.05 6.16 1.66
C GLN A 18 -7.88 5.89 0.71
N LEU A 19 -6.64 6.15 1.15
CA LEU A 19 -5.47 5.88 0.31
C LEU A 19 -5.20 4.39 0.14
N ALA A 20 -5.42 3.57 1.18
CA ALA A 20 -5.32 2.12 1.08
C ALA A 20 -6.27 1.56 0.00
N ALA A 21 -7.50 2.08 -0.07
CA ALA A 21 -8.49 1.70 -1.08
C ALA A 21 -8.06 2.06 -2.50
N ILE A 22 -7.31 3.16 -2.68
CA ILE A 22 -6.72 3.54 -3.98
C ILE A 22 -5.50 2.68 -4.31
N TYR A 23 -4.65 2.36 -3.33
CA TYR A 23 -3.44 1.58 -3.57
C TYR A 23 -3.72 0.11 -3.84
N TYR A 24 -4.72 -0.49 -3.18
CA TYR A 24 -5.04 -1.90 -3.35
C TYR A 24 -5.24 -2.36 -4.81
N PRO A 25 -6.09 -1.72 -5.64
CA PRO A 25 -6.25 -2.12 -7.04
C PRO A 25 -4.96 -1.97 -7.85
N ILE A 26 -4.12 -0.98 -7.54
CA ILE A 26 -2.80 -0.82 -8.17
C ILE A 26 -1.89 -2.02 -7.82
N LEU A 27 -1.88 -2.43 -6.55
CA LEU A 27 -1.09 -3.60 -6.10
C LEU A 27 -1.58 -4.91 -6.71
N VAL A 28 -2.89 -5.09 -6.86
CA VAL A 28 -3.48 -6.27 -7.52
C VAL A 28 -3.06 -6.35 -8.99
N ASP A 29 -3.03 -5.22 -9.69
CA ASP A 29 -2.55 -5.15 -11.07
C ASP A 29 -1.07 -5.50 -11.17
N LEU A 30 -0.24 -4.97 -10.27
CA LEU A 30 1.18 -5.33 -10.18
C LEU A 30 1.41 -6.82 -9.92
N ALA A 31 0.63 -7.42 -9.02
CA ALA A 31 0.70 -8.85 -8.73
C ALA A 31 0.39 -9.69 -9.98
N ARG A 32 -0.63 -9.28 -10.75
CA ARG A 32 -1.03 -9.95 -12.00
C ARG A 32 0.08 -9.90 -13.04
N HIS A 33 0.76 -8.76 -13.15
CA HIS A 33 1.84 -8.54 -14.12
C HIS A 33 3.24 -8.90 -13.60
N LYS A 34 3.36 -9.40 -12.37
CA LYS A 34 4.64 -9.74 -11.70
C LYS A 34 5.64 -8.58 -11.69
N HIS A 35 5.14 -7.37 -11.43
CA HIS A 35 5.94 -6.15 -11.35
C HIS A 35 6.07 -5.64 -9.92
N CYS A 36 7.20 -5.03 -9.61
CA CYS A 36 7.41 -4.30 -8.36
C CYS A 36 7.49 -2.81 -8.65
N LEU A 37 7.02 -1.98 -7.71
CA LEU A 37 7.13 -0.52 -7.79
C LEU A 37 7.84 0.02 -6.56
N THR A 38 8.43 1.21 -6.70
CA THR A 38 8.87 1.95 -5.50
C THR A 38 7.69 2.68 -4.86
N TYR A 39 7.84 3.06 -3.60
CA TYR A 39 6.89 3.94 -2.91
C TYR A 39 6.58 5.23 -3.69
N GLY A 40 7.59 5.80 -4.35
CA GLY A 40 7.42 7.00 -5.19
C GLY A 40 6.54 6.73 -6.40
N GLU A 41 6.79 5.61 -7.10
CA GLU A 41 6.01 5.23 -8.28
C GLU A 41 4.57 4.87 -7.92
N LEU A 42 4.34 4.18 -6.79
CA LEU A 42 2.98 3.90 -6.30
C LEU A 42 2.18 5.20 -6.10
N VAL A 43 2.77 6.17 -5.39
CA VAL A 43 2.13 7.46 -5.12
C VAL A 43 1.88 8.22 -6.42
N LYS A 44 2.85 8.22 -7.35
CA LYS A 44 2.71 8.87 -8.66
C LYS A 44 1.54 8.28 -9.44
N ARG A 45 1.46 6.95 -9.55
CA ARG A 45 0.41 6.24 -10.28
C ARG A 45 -0.98 6.47 -9.68
N ALA A 46 -1.06 6.53 -8.35
CA ALA A 46 -2.29 6.89 -7.65
C ALA A 46 -2.75 8.32 -7.99
N LYS A 47 -1.83 9.29 -8.03
CA LYS A 47 -2.12 10.67 -8.41
C LYS A 47 -2.56 10.81 -9.87
N GLU A 48 -1.90 10.10 -10.77
CA GLU A 48 -2.26 10.08 -12.19
C GLU A 48 -3.65 9.48 -12.44
N SER A 49 -4.02 8.46 -11.66
CA SER A 49 -5.32 7.78 -11.79
C SER A 49 -6.48 8.53 -11.13
N HIS A 50 -6.18 9.42 -10.18
CA HIS A 50 -7.17 10.20 -9.42
C HIS A 50 -6.78 11.69 -9.35
N PRO A 51 -6.76 12.41 -10.49
CA PRO A 51 -6.37 13.82 -10.53
C PRO A 51 -7.29 14.72 -9.69
N ASP A 52 -8.59 14.41 -9.64
CA ASP A 52 -9.60 15.23 -8.95
C ASP A 52 -9.66 15.00 -7.44
N ALA A 53 -8.96 13.97 -6.92
CA ALA A 53 -8.97 13.62 -5.51
C ALA A 53 -7.86 14.35 -4.75
N GLU A 54 -8.18 15.49 -4.13
CA GLU A 54 -7.19 16.34 -3.45
C GLU A 54 -6.36 15.59 -2.39
N TYR A 55 -6.98 14.68 -1.63
CA TYR A 55 -6.30 13.88 -0.61
C TYR A 55 -5.30 12.88 -1.21
N VAL A 56 -5.50 12.45 -2.46
CA VAL A 56 -4.54 11.62 -3.22
C VAL A 56 -3.41 12.50 -3.74
N GLN A 57 -3.71 13.69 -4.25
CA GLN A 57 -2.70 14.64 -4.71
C GLN A 57 -1.76 15.10 -3.59
N ARG A 58 -2.25 15.15 -2.35
CA ARG A 58 -1.47 15.44 -1.15
C ARG A 58 -0.65 14.26 -0.61
N ALA A 59 -0.80 13.06 -1.17
CA ALA A 59 -0.06 11.89 -0.71
C ALA A 59 1.45 12.05 -0.91
N ILE A 60 2.22 11.64 0.10
CA ILE A 60 3.69 11.63 0.07
C ILE A 60 4.23 10.20 0.27
N PRO A 61 5.34 9.82 -0.41
CA PRO A 61 5.89 8.45 -0.37
C PRO A 61 6.19 7.95 1.04
N VAL A 62 6.74 8.81 1.91
CA VAL A 62 7.07 8.44 3.30
C VAL A 62 5.86 8.02 4.13
N SER A 63 4.67 8.54 3.80
CA SER A 63 3.44 8.16 4.50
C SER A 63 2.84 6.86 3.96
N ALA A 64 3.21 6.44 2.75
CA ALA A 64 2.57 5.32 2.06
C ALA A 64 2.74 3.99 2.80
N GLY A 65 3.83 3.79 3.54
CA GLY A 65 4.02 2.59 4.37
C GLY A 65 2.88 2.35 5.37
N ARG A 66 2.41 3.40 6.05
CA ARG A 66 1.25 3.33 6.96
C ARG A 66 -0.05 2.94 6.24
N LYS A 67 -0.22 3.39 5.00
CA LYS A 67 -1.41 3.13 4.19
C LYS A 67 -1.38 1.70 3.66
N LEU A 68 -0.19 1.19 3.34
CA LEU A 68 0.03 -0.21 2.99
C LEU A 68 -0.23 -1.14 4.16
N ASP A 69 0.09 -0.75 5.40
CA ASP A 69 -0.26 -1.54 6.59
C ASP A 69 -1.77 -1.80 6.69
N VAL A 70 -2.61 -0.82 6.32
CA VAL A 70 -4.07 -1.00 6.25
C VAL A 70 -4.46 -2.01 5.17
N VAL A 71 -3.79 -2.00 4.02
CA VAL A 71 -4.01 -3.01 2.95
C VAL A 71 -3.62 -4.40 3.46
N ARG A 72 -2.47 -4.52 4.13
CA ARG A 72 -1.98 -5.78 4.70
C ARG A 72 -2.91 -6.32 5.77
N LEU A 73 -3.43 -5.46 6.66
CA LEU A 73 -4.47 -5.83 7.62
C LEU A 73 -5.70 -6.39 6.89
N PHE A 74 -6.21 -5.66 5.89
CA PHE A 74 -7.36 -6.08 5.11
C PHE A 74 -7.16 -7.44 4.41
N THR A 75 -6.01 -7.68 3.79
CA THR A 75 -5.73 -8.95 3.11
C THR A 75 -5.56 -10.09 4.10
N SER A 76 -4.88 -9.85 5.22
CA SER A 76 -4.56 -10.90 6.19
C SER A 76 -5.80 -11.38 6.95
N GLU A 77 -6.71 -10.47 7.34
CA GLU A 77 -8.01 -10.82 7.92
C GLU A 77 -8.86 -11.73 7.03
N ARG A 78 -8.61 -11.72 5.71
CA ARG A 78 -9.33 -12.50 4.71
C ARG A 78 -8.56 -13.73 4.23
N GLY A 79 -7.38 -14.00 4.79
CA GLY A 79 -6.49 -15.07 4.34
C GLY A 79 -5.97 -14.86 2.90
N LEU A 80 -5.91 -13.62 2.43
CA LEU A 80 -5.39 -13.27 1.11
C LEU A 80 -3.87 -13.03 1.15
N PRO A 81 -3.16 -13.26 0.03
CA PRO A 81 -1.73 -12.96 -0.06
C PRO A 81 -1.41 -11.49 0.23
N ASP A 82 -0.26 -11.25 0.86
CA ASP A 82 0.25 -9.90 1.09
C ASP A 82 0.79 -9.30 -0.23
N VAL A 83 -0.03 -8.44 -0.84
CA VAL A 83 0.33 -7.74 -2.07
C VAL A 83 1.23 -6.52 -1.81
N THR A 84 1.41 -6.10 -0.56
CA THR A 84 2.22 -4.93 -0.20
C THR A 84 3.71 -5.19 -0.35
N SER A 85 4.13 -6.47 -0.30
CA SER A 85 5.51 -6.91 -0.55
C SER A 85 6.03 -6.61 -1.96
N LEU A 86 5.16 -6.19 -2.89
CA LEU A 86 5.52 -5.72 -4.23
C LEU A 86 6.10 -4.29 -4.24
N ILE A 87 6.03 -3.60 -3.11
CA ILE A 87 6.57 -2.24 -2.96
C ILE A 87 7.99 -2.30 -2.40
N ILE A 88 8.94 -1.84 -3.19
CA ILE A 88 10.38 -1.86 -2.87
C ILE A 88 10.91 -0.46 -2.55
N ASN A 89 12.01 -0.39 -1.80
CA ASN A 89 12.67 0.89 -1.56
C ASN A 89 13.50 1.30 -2.79
N LYS A 90 13.59 2.60 -3.09
CA LYS A 90 14.35 3.10 -4.24
C LYS A 90 15.86 2.86 -4.11
N THR A 91 16.35 2.69 -2.88
CA THR A 91 17.78 2.55 -2.56
C THR A 91 18.26 1.09 -2.53
N ALA A 92 17.33 0.13 -2.48
CA ALA A 92 17.68 -1.28 -2.43
C ALA A 92 16.88 -2.01 -3.51
N GLY A 93 17.56 -2.62 -4.48
CA GLY A 93 16.97 -3.62 -5.36
C GLY A 93 16.59 -4.91 -4.62
N GLU A 94 16.21 -4.81 -3.35
CA GLU A 94 15.97 -5.89 -2.42
C GLU A 94 14.61 -5.64 -1.76
N CYS A 95 13.80 -6.71 -1.73
CA CYS A 95 12.48 -6.69 -1.11
C CYS A 95 12.61 -6.24 0.35
N GLY A 96 11.76 -5.29 0.77
CA GLY A 96 11.65 -4.96 2.18
C GLY A 96 11.14 -6.18 2.93
N ASN A 97 11.97 -6.75 3.81
CA ASN A 97 11.52 -7.78 4.74
C ASN A 97 10.62 -7.12 5.80
N GLY A 98 9.36 -7.55 5.86
CA GLY A 98 8.36 -7.15 6.85
C GLY A 98 7.29 -8.22 7.03
#